data_AF-A0A3R5Z7G0-F1
#
_entry.id   AF-A0A3R5Z7G0-F1
#
_cell.length_a   1.000
_cell.length_b   1.000
_cell.length_c   1.000
_cell.angle_alpha   90.00
_cell.angle_beta   90.00
_cell.angle_gamma   90.00
#
_symmetry.space_group_name_H-M   'P 1'
#
loop_
_entity.id
_entity.type
_entity.pdbx_description
1 polymer ?
#
loop_
_entity_poly.entity_id
_entity_poly.type
_entity_poly.pdbx_seq_one_letter_code
_entity_poly.pdbx_strand_id
1 'polypeptide(L)' 'MEKEEMKYEQAVRELEEIVDRMENDELDIDQLSEQLKRAKTLVKLCKDKLTKTDEEIKKLLSED' A
#
# COMPACT_ATOMS: atom_id res chain seq x y z
N MET A 1 21.85 7.23 4.80
CA MET A 1 20.52 7.63 4.31
C MET A 1 19.57 6.55 4.74
N GLU A 2 18.78 6.82 5.79
CA GLU A 2 17.78 5.86 6.27
C GLU A 2 16.81 5.56 5.14
N LYS A 3 16.56 4.27 4.87
CA LYS A 3 15.50 3.86 3.96
C LYS A 3 14.21 4.39 4.55
N GLU A 4 13.65 5.45 3.99
CA GLU A 4 12.34 5.95 4.37
C GLU A 4 11.32 4.82 4.12
N GLU A 5 10.93 4.13 5.19
CA GLU A 5 9.82 3.20 5.12
C GLU A 5 8.56 4.00 4.82
N MET A 6 7.96 3.74 3.66
CA MET A 6 6.70 4.36 3.25
C MET A 6 5.64 4.20 4.35
N LYS A 7 4.99 5.31 4.72
CA LYS A 7 3.89 5.29 5.69
C LYS A 7 2.64 4.65 5.09
N TYR A 8 1.79 4.07 5.93
CA TYR A 8 0.52 3.48 5.48
C TYR A 8 -0.34 4.49 4.71
N GLU A 9 -0.51 5.69 5.25
CA GLU A 9 -1.28 6.76 4.61
C GLU A 9 -0.72 7.15 3.23
N GLN A 10 0.61 7.18 3.09
CA GLN A 10 1.24 7.48 1.79
C GLN A 10 0.97 6.37 0.79
N ALA A 11 1.06 5.10 1.21
CA ALA A 11 0.77 3.96 0.35
C ALA A 11 -0.70 3.93 -0.10
N VAL A 12 -1.64 4.32 0.77
CA VAL A 12 -3.06 4.43 0.41
C VAL A 12 -3.31 5.59 -0.55
N ARG A 13 -2.73 6.77 -0.30
CA ARG A 13 -2.86 7.91 -1.24
C ARG A 13 -2.32 7.57 -2.63
N GLU A 14 -1.17 6.92 -2.69
CA GLU A 14 -0.58 6.51 -3.96
C GLU A 14 -1.45 5.45 -4.67
N LEU A 15 -2.12 4.56 -3.93
CA LEU A 15 -3.11 3.64 -4.50
C LEU A 15 -4.32 4.38 -5.07
N GLU A 16 -4.84 5.37 -4.36
CA GLU A 16 -5.96 6.20 -4.83
C GLU A 16 -5.59 6.95 -6.11
N GLU A 17 -4.40 7.54 -6.18
CA GLU A 17 -3.89 8.19 -7.39
C GLU A 17 -3.74 7.22 -8.57
N ILE A 18 -3.26 6.00 -8.32
CA ILE A 18 -3.16 4.97 -9.38
C ILE A 18 -4.55 4.61 -9.90
N VAL A 19 -5.52 4.40 -9.02
CA VAL A 19 -6.90 4.07 -9.41
C VAL A 19 -7.53 5.21 -10.20
N ASP A 20 -7.40 6.44 -9.73
CA ASP A 20 -7.94 7.62 -10.41
C ASP A 20 -7.38 7.76 -11.84
N ARG A 21 -6.05 7.58 -12.00
CA ARG A 21 -5.42 7.62 -13.33
C ARG A 21 -5.86 6.46 -14.24
N MET A 22 -6.11 5.28 -13.66
CA MET A 22 -6.65 4.14 -14.40
C MET A 22 -8.10 4.36 -14.83
N GLU A 23 -8.93 4.97 -14.00
CA GLU A 23 -10.35 5.23 -14.27
C GLU A 23 -10.56 6.38 -15.26
N ASN A 24 -9.64 7.35 -15.30
CA ASN A 24 -9.68 8.48 -16.23
C ASN A 24 -9.01 8.20 -17.59
N ASP A 25 -8.68 6.94 -17.91
CA ASP A 25 -8.00 6.51 -19.14
C ASP A 25 -6.70 7.31 -19.43
N GLU A 26 -6.00 7.77 -18.37
CA GLU A 26 -4.77 8.56 -18.49
C GLU A 26 -3.50 7.70 -18.71
N LEU A 27 -3.67 6.38 -18.81
CA LEU A 27 -2.57 5.42 -18.87
C LEU A 27 -2.61 4.64 -20.18
N ASP A 28 -1.47 4.57 -20.87
CA ASP A 28 -1.30 3.67 -21.98
C ASP A 28 -1.11 2.21 -21.52
N ILE A 29 -1.07 1.27 -22.47
CA ILE A 29 -1.02 -0.17 -22.18
C ILE A 29 0.26 -0.62 -21.44
N ASP A 30 1.37 0.07 -21.68
CA ASP A 30 2.65 -0.21 -21.01
C ASP A 30 2.62 0.36 -19.59
N GLN A 31 2.10 1.58 -19.43
CA GLN A 31 1.91 2.25 -18.15
C GLN A 31 0.92 1.51 -17.25
N LEU A 32 -0.19 0.97 -17.79
CA LEU A 32 -1.14 0.16 -17.03
C LEU A 32 -0.45 -1.04 -16.36
N SER A 33 0.45 -1.71 -17.09
CA SER A 33 1.21 -2.85 -16.55
C SER A 33 2.16 -2.44 -15.42
N GLU A 34 2.79 -1.27 -15.51
CA GLU A 34 3.66 -0.73 -14.47
C GLU A 34 2.87 -0.26 -13.24
N GLN A 35 1.79 0.49 -13.44
CA GLN A 35 0.93 0.97 -12.36
C GLN A 35 0.27 -0.19 -11.61
N LEU A 36 -0.14 -1.25 -12.32
CA LEU A 36 -0.68 -2.46 -11.68
C LEU A 36 0.35 -3.17 -10.80
N LYS A 37 1.62 -3.28 -11.25
CA LYS A 37 2.71 -3.83 -10.43
C LYS A 37 2.98 -2.97 -9.20
N ARG A 38 2.92 -1.65 -9.35
CA ARG A 38 3.07 -0.70 -8.25
C ARG A 38 1.94 -0.84 -7.25
N ALA A 39 0.69 -0.81 -7.69
CA ALA A 39 -0.50 -1.02 -6.86
C ALA A 39 -0.41 -2.34 -6.07
N LYS A 40 -0.01 -3.44 -6.71
CA LYS A 40 0.19 -4.73 -6.02
C LYS A 40 1.22 -4.64 -4.89
N THR A 41 2.29 -3.88 -5.08
CA THR A 41 3.33 -3.65 -4.06
C THR A 41 2.78 -2.84 -2.89
N LEU A 42 2.04 -1.77 -3.19
CA LEU A 42 1.42 -0.91 -2.17
C LEU A 42 0.38 -1.67 -1.35
N VAL A 43 -0.50 -2.45 -2.00
CA VAL A 43 -1.48 -3.31 -1.32
C VAL A 43 -0.80 -4.29 -0.37
N LYS A 44 0.30 -4.91 -0.81
CA LYS A 44 1.07 -5.81 0.05
C LYS A 44 1.62 -5.08 1.28
N LEU A 45 2.22 -3.90 1.07
CA LEU A 45 2.76 -3.09 2.16
C LEU A 45 1.67 -2.69 3.17
N CYS A 46 0.50 -2.26 2.68
CA CYS A 46 -0.65 -1.95 3.53
C CYS A 46 -1.10 -3.16 4.36
N LYS A 47 -1.21 -4.33 3.72
CA LYS A 47 -1.61 -5.57 4.39
C LYS A 47 -0.59 -6.02 5.43
N ASP A 48 0.70 -5.91 5.12
CA ASP A 48 1.78 -6.27 6.03
C ASP A 48 1.78 -5.37 7.27
N LYS A 49 1.60 -4.05 7.10
CA LYS A 49 1.47 -3.11 8.22
C LYS A 49 0.24 -3.41 9.08
N LEU A 50 -0.92 -3.63 8.47
CA LEU A 50 -2.15 -3.97 9.19
C LEU A 50 -1.99 -5.27 9.99
N THR A 51 -1.38 -6.30 9.39
CA THR A 51 -1.16 -7.59 10.04
C THR A 51 -0.21 -7.43 11.23
N LYS A 52 0.89 -6.70 11.06
CA LYS A 52 1.85 -6.44 12.13
C LYS A 52 1.20 -5.67 13.29
N THR A 53 0.41 -4.64 12.99
CA THR A 53 -0.32 -3.87 14.02
C THR A 53 -1.36 -4.74 14.73
N ASP A 54 -2.11 -5.58 14.02
CA ASP A 54 -3.07 -6.52 14.61
C ASP A 54 -2.38 -7.54 15.54
N GLU A 55 -1.22 -8.07 15.14
CA GLU A 55 -0.43 -8.96 15.99
C GLU A 55 0.10 -8.28 17.25
N GLU A 56 0.57 -7.03 17.14
CA GLU A 56 1.01 -6.24 18.29
C GLU A 56 -0.14 -5.96 19.26
N ILE A 57 -1.32 -5.57 18.74
CA ILE A 57 -2.52 -5.37 19.55
C ILE A 57 -2.94 -6.67 20.25
N LYS A 58 -2.95 -7.80 19.52
CA LYS A 58 -3.29 -9.10 20.10
C LYS A 58 -2.35 -9.51 21.22
N LYS A 59 -1.04 -9.27 21.06
CA LYS A 59 -0.05 -9.54 22.12
C LYS A 59 -0.34 -8.71 23.37
N LEU A 60 -0.56 -7.40 23.21
CA LEU A 60 -0.88 -6.51 24.33
C LEU A 60 -2.17 -6.94 25.06
N LEU A 61 -3.18 -7.39 24.32
CA LEU A 61 -4.45 -7.89 24.88
C LEU A 61 -4.36 -9.32 25.46
N SER A 62 -3.29 -10.07 25.17
CA SER A 62 -3.08 -11.43 25.68
C SER A 62 -2.10 -11.47 26.86
N GLU A 63 -1.51 -10.33 27.25
CA GLU A 63 -0.62 -10.20 28.42
C GLU A 63 -1.39 -9.95 29.74
N ASP A 64 -2.67 -10.32 29.80
CA ASP A 64 -3.50 -10.39 31.02
C ASP A 64 -3.67 -11.82 31.54
#